data_AF-A0AAU5F961-F1
#
_entry.id   AF-A0AAU5F961-F1
#
_cell.length_a   1.000
_cell.length_b   1.000
_cell.length_c   1.000
_cell.angle_alpha   90.00
_cell.angle_beta   90.00
_cell.angle_gamma   90.00
#
_symmetry.space_group_name_H-M   'P 1'
#
loop_
_entity.id
_entity.type
_entity.pdbx_description
1 polymer ?
#
loop_
_entity_poly.entity_id
_entity_poly.type
_entity_poly.pdbx_seq_one_letter_code
_entity_poly.pdbx_strand_id
1 'polypeptide(L)'
;MAVPESASDVVAQRAQELRKRQGLTAKGLAERCALMGAPGMTASVIANIESGRPDLRGRRRRQITLEEWLILAQALHVAPIHLLVPVDDESPRYELTPEEPQPTQGMRREGVGWVREWIRGEAPLTFTNERIYRSEVPADEWKSRQRREREGYEINKQIWEALGAAGITPKSPTGEADREEGGAGANG
;
A
#
# COMPACT_ATOMS: atom_id res chain seq x y z
N MET A 1 8.24 -23.21 -4.98
CA MET A 1 7.21 -22.17 -5.19
C MET A 1 7.17 -21.31 -3.95
N ALA A 2 7.48 -20.02 -4.06
CA ALA A 2 7.31 -19.10 -2.93
C ALA A 2 5.84 -19.10 -2.51
N VAL A 3 5.58 -19.34 -1.24
CA VAL A 3 4.23 -19.34 -0.68
C VAL A 3 3.70 -17.89 -0.81
N PRO A 4 2.43 -17.71 -1.19
CA PRO A 4 1.76 -16.42 -1.05
C PRO A 4 2.02 -15.83 0.35
N GLU A 5 2.63 -14.64 0.43
CA GLU A 5 2.86 -13.97 1.72
C GLU A 5 1.55 -13.35 2.21
N SER A 6 1.02 -13.86 3.31
CA SER A 6 -0.12 -13.24 3.97
C SER A 6 0.26 -11.86 4.50
N ALA A 7 -0.73 -11.01 4.80
CA ALA A 7 -0.50 -9.72 5.47
C ALA A 7 0.40 -9.83 6.72
N SER A 8 0.26 -10.90 7.50
CA SER A 8 1.11 -11.15 8.67
C SER A 8 2.56 -11.51 8.30
N ASP A 9 2.78 -12.16 7.16
CA ASP A 9 4.12 -12.47 6.67
C ASP A 9 4.81 -11.20 6.18
N VAL A 10 4.10 -10.35 5.43
CA VAL A 10 4.59 -9.04 4.99
C VAL A 10 5.00 -8.19 6.20
N VAL A 11 4.12 -8.05 7.20
CA VAL A 11 4.43 -7.29 8.42
C VAL A 11 5.66 -7.84 9.14
N ALA A 12 5.77 -9.16 9.28
CA ALA A 12 6.93 -9.79 9.93
C ALA A 12 8.24 -9.53 9.18
N GLN A 13 8.24 -9.71 7.87
CA GLN A 13 9.41 -9.48 7.03
C GLN A 13 9.82 -8.01 7.07
N ARG A 14 8.87 -7.10 6.83
CA ARG A 14 9.12 -5.64 6.84
C ARG A 14 9.60 -5.16 8.21
N ALA A 15 9.05 -5.67 9.30
CA ALA A 15 9.51 -5.35 10.65
C ALA A 15 10.96 -5.82 10.85
N GLN A 16 11.31 -7.03 10.42
CA GLN A 16 12.67 -7.54 10.51
C GLN A 16 13.66 -6.70 9.68
N GLU A 17 13.31 -6.38 8.44
CA GLU A 17 14.14 -5.58 7.55
C GLU A 17 14.43 -4.19 8.11
N LEU A 18 13.39 -3.50 8.59
CA LEU A 18 13.52 -2.17 9.20
C LEU A 18 14.30 -2.24 10.50
N ARG A 19 14.07 -3.25 11.34
CA ARG A 19 14.85 -3.46 12.56
C ARG A 19 16.34 -3.62 12.25
N LYS A 20 16.69 -4.48 11.28
CA LYS A 20 18.08 -4.69 10.83
C LYS A 20 18.68 -3.42 10.24
N ARG A 21 17.91 -2.68 9.42
CA ARG A 21 18.33 -1.40 8.82
C ARG A 21 18.64 -0.34 9.88
N GLN A 22 17.92 -0.36 11.01
CA GLN A 22 18.17 0.52 12.16
C GLN A 22 19.26 0.01 13.12
N GLY A 23 19.94 -1.10 12.81
CA GLY A 23 20.97 -1.67 13.69
C GLY A 23 20.43 -2.25 15.01
N LEU A 24 19.12 -2.50 15.10
CA LEU A 24 18.50 -2.99 16.33
C LEU A 24 18.58 -4.51 16.44
N THR A 25 18.85 -5.00 17.64
CA THR A 25 18.62 -6.40 17.98
C THR A 25 17.14 -6.65 18.27
N ALA A 26 16.69 -7.91 18.27
CA ALA A 26 15.33 -8.25 18.70
C ALA A 26 15.04 -7.77 20.14
N LYS A 27 16.06 -7.80 21.01
CA LYS A 27 16.00 -7.25 22.37
C LYS A 27 15.84 -5.72 22.35
N GLY A 28 16.61 -5.02 21.53
CA GLY A 28 16.51 -3.56 21.42
C GLY A 28 15.15 -3.10 20.88
N LEU A 29 14.55 -3.84 19.94
CA LEU A 29 13.18 -3.55 19.49
C LEU A 29 12.15 -3.83 20.59
N ALA A 30 12.31 -4.93 21.33
CA ALA A 30 11.46 -5.26 22.47
C ALA A 30 11.49 -4.17 23.57
N GLU A 31 12.69 -3.66 23.90
CA GLU A 31 12.86 -2.57 24.85
C GLU A 31 12.14 -1.29 24.39
N ARG A 32 12.22 -0.95 23.09
CA ARG A 32 11.45 0.17 22.53
C ARG A 32 9.94 -0.03 22.66
N CYS A 33 9.43 -1.21 22.31
CA CYS A 33 8.01 -1.52 22.46
C CYS A 33 7.56 -1.40 23.93
N ALA A 34 8.38 -1.86 24.88
CA ALA A 34 8.09 -1.74 26.30
C ALA A 34 7.98 -0.28 26.76
N LEU A 35 8.89 0.59 26.30
CA LEU A 35 8.84 2.03 26.56
C LEU A 35 7.60 2.73 25.97
N MET A 36 6.98 2.12 24.95
CA MET A 36 5.75 2.59 24.30
C MET A 36 4.49 1.95 24.89
N GLY A 37 4.59 1.28 26.04
CA GLY A 37 3.44 0.71 26.74
C GLY A 37 3.10 -0.73 26.36
N ALA A 38 3.97 -1.43 25.61
CA ALA A 38 3.81 -2.85 25.27
C ALA A 38 4.90 -3.73 25.90
N PRO A 39 4.97 -3.85 27.24
CA PRO A 39 6.01 -4.67 27.91
C PRO A 39 5.92 -6.17 27.57
N GLY A 40 4.76 -6.64 27.08
CA GLY A 40 4.59 -8.00 26.58
C GLY A 40 5.32 -8.30 25.27
N MET A 41 5.77 -7.27 24.55
CA MET A 41 6.56 -7.42 23.33
C MET A 41 8.02 -7.76 23.63
N THR A 42 8.26 -8.95 24.19
CA THR A 42 9.59 -9.43 24.56
C THR A 42 10.45 -9.78 23.34
N ALA A 43 11.77 -9.93 23.54
CA ALA A 43 12.69 -10.36 22.49
C ALA A 43 12.28 -11.71 21.85
N SER A 44 11.73 -12.63 22.64
CA SER A 44 11.20 -13.91 22.17
C SER A 44 9.96 -13.72 21.29
N VAL A 45 9.05 -12.80 21.68
CA VAL A 45 7.87 -12.48 20.86
C VAL A 45 8.30 -11.84 19.54
N ILE A 46 9.24 -10.89 19.55
CA ILE A 46 9.81 -10.31 18.33
C ILE A 46 10.39 -11.40 17.43
N ALA A 47 11.23 -12.29 17.96
CA ALA A 47 11.83 -13.37 17.18
C ALA A 47 10.76 -14.34 16.61
N ASN A 48 9.71 -14.64 17.36
CA ASN A 48 8.59 -15.46 16.90
C ASN A 48 7.77 -14.75 15.82
N ILE A 49 7.60 -13.43 15.93
CA ILE A 49 6.96 -12.62 14.88
C ILE A 49 7.80 -12.69 13.61
N GLU A 50 9.09 -12.41 13.67
CA GLU A 50 9.92 -12.33 12.47
C GLU A 50 10.11 -13.68 11.77
N SER A 51 10.17 -14.77 12.53
CA SER A 51 10.30 -16.11 11.97
C SER A 51 8.98 -16.71 11.52
N GLY A 52 7.84 -16.20 12.04
CA GLY A 52 6.49 -16.72 11.79
C GLY A 52 6.19 -18.12 12.32
N ARG A 53 7.22 -18.84 12.79
CA ARG A 53 7.18 -20.23 13.26
C ARG A 53 6.29 -21.11 12.35
N PRO A 54 6.70 -21.41 11.11
CA PRO A 54 5.83 -22.08 10.15
C PRO A 54 5.33 -23.46 10.63
N ASP A 55 4.12 -23.84 10.25
CA ASP A 55 3.56 -25.18 10.40
C ASP A 55 4.23 -26.15 9.42
N LEU A 56 3.88 -27.44 9.51
CA LEU A 56 4.44 -28.46 8.62
C LEU A 56 4.11 -28.24 7.14
N ARG A 57 3.17 -27.33 6.83
CA ARG A 57 2.76 -26.93 5.49
C ARG A 57 3.39 -25.60 5.05
N GLY A 58 4.33 -25.06 5.84
CA GLY A 58 5.01 -23.80 5.55
C GLY A 58 4.19 -22.55 5.87
N ARG A 59 3.01 -22.67 6.49
CA ARG A 59 2.16 -21.52 6.83
C ARG A 59 2.54 -20.97 8.18
N ARG A 60 2.53 -19.65 8.35
CA ARG A 60 2.72 -19.00 9.65
C ARG A 60 1.76 -19.55 10.70
N ARG A 61 2.25 -19.99 11.87
CA ARG A 61 1.39 -20.52 12.94
C ARG A 61 0.65 -19.45 13.75
N ARG A 62 1.14 -18.21 13.71
CA ARG A 62 0.70 -17.12 14.57
C ARG A 62 0.45 -15.88 13.74
N GLN A 63 -0.79 -15.40 13.70
CA GLN A 63 -1.09 -14.10 13.10
C GLN A 63 -0.54 -12.96 13.97
N ILE A 64 -0.30 -11.81 13.36
CA ILE A 64 0.07 -10.58 14.07
C ILE A 64 -1.21 -9.86 14.46
N THR A 65 -1.33 -9.44 15.72
CA THR A 65 -2.51 -8.67 16.16
C THR A 65 -2.41 -7.21 15.69
N LEU A 66 -3.54 -6.48 15.71
CA LEU A 66 -3.54 -5.07 15.33
C LEU A 66 -2.67 -4.22 16.28
N GLU A 67 -2.70 -4.52 17.58
CA GLU A 67 -1.88 -3.85 18.59
C GLU A 67 -0.38 -4.11 18.35
N GLU A 68 -0.02 -5.34 17.99
CA GLU A 68 1.36 -5.69 17.64
C GLU A 68 1.82 -4.96 16.38
N TRP A 69 0.96 -4.87 15.37
CA TRP A 69 1.27 -4.13 14.15
C TRP A 69 1.48 -2.64 14.41
N LEU A 70 0.57 -2.01 15.17
CA LEU A 70 0.65 -0.58 15.50
C LEU A 70 1.88 -0.27 16.37
N ILE A 71 2.16 -1.09 17.39
CA ILE A 71 3.33 -0.85 18.24
C ILE A 71 4.65 -1.06 17.48
N LEU A 72 4.71 -2.03 16.56
CA LEU A 72 5.88 -2.21 15.70
C LEU A 72 6.09 -1.00 14.78
N ALA A 73 5.01 -0.48 14.18
CA ALA A 73 5.08 0.71 13.35
C ALA A 73 5.62 1.92 14.14
N GLN A 74 5.12 2.11 15.35
CA GLN A 74 5.56 3.17 16.26
C GLN A 74 7.03 2.99 16.68
N ALA A 75 7.43 1.79 17.12
CA ALA A 75 8.78 1.47 17.59
C ALA A 75 9.85 1.56 16.49
N LEU A 76 9.45 1.35 15.25
CA LEU A 76 10.29 1.47 14.06
C LEU A 76 10.18 2.84 13.38
N HIS A 77 9.37 3.76 13.90
CA HIS A 77 9.17 5.10 13.34
C HIS A 77 8.76 5.11 11.87
N VAL A 78 7.80 4.25 11.50
CA VAL A 78 7.25 4.18 10.15
C VAL A 78 5.73 4.24 10.19
N ALA A 79 5.10 4.74 9.12
CA ALA A 79 3.65 4.64 9.00
C ALA A 79 3.22 3.15 8.93
N PRO A 80 2.10 2.76 9.55
CA PRO A 80 1.67 1.35 9.61
C PRO A 80 1.56 0.66 8.24
N ILE A 81 1.17 1.41 7.20
CA ILE A 81 1.09 0.95 5.81
C ILE A 81 2.45 0.50 5.22
N HIS A 82 3.59 0.98 5.75
CA HIS A 82 4.93 0.54 5.30
C HIS A 82 5.39 -0.78 5.93
N LEU A 83 4.68 -1.23 6.97
CA LEU A 83 4.79 -2.61 7.47
C LEU A 83 3.76 -3.51 6.80
N LEU A 84 2.56 -3.00 6.53
CA LEU A 84 1.46 -3.82 6.04
C LEU A 84 1.58 -4.17 4.56
N VAL A 85 2.09 -3.25 3.73
CA VAL A 85 2.18 -3.44 2.28
C VAL A 85 3.63 -3.24 1.84
N PRO A 86 4.17 -4.12 0.96
CA PRO A 86 5.52 -3.95 0.40
C PRO A 86 5.71 -2.56 -0.23
N VAL A 87 6.95 -2.08 -0.22
CA VAL A 87 7.35 -0.77 -0.76
C VAL A 87 8.06 -0.88 -2.11
N ASP A 88 8.49 -2.09 -2.44
CA ASP A 88 9.16 -2.52 -3.65
C ASP A 88 8.18 -3.22 -4.61
N ASP A 89 8.45 -3.07 -5.91
CA ASP A 89 7.60 -3.61 -6.98
C ASP A 89 7.90 -5.10 -7.30
N GLU A 90 8.77 -5.76 -6.54
CA GLU A 90 9.16 -7.16 -6.78
C GLU A 90 7.99 -8.13 -6.61
N SER A 91 6.99 -7.75 -5.81
CA SER A 91 5.74 -8.49 -5.64
C SER A 91 4.56 -7.64 -6.12
N PRO A 92 4.18 -7.70 -7.40
CA PRO A 92 3.15 -6.80 -7.95
C PRO A 92 1.75 -7.05 -7.37
N ARG A 93 1.53 -8.19 -6.69
CA ARG A 93 0.23 -8.55 -6.10
C ARG A 93 0.33 -8.85 -4.62
N TYR A 94 -0.54 -8.21 -3.86
CA TYR A 94 -0.72 -8.34 -2.42
C TYR A 94 -1.88 -9.28 -2.10
N GLU A 95 -1.70 -10.20 -1.15
CA GLU A 95 -2.77 -11.08 -0.68
C GLU A 95 -3.61 -10.42 0.42
N LEU A 96 -4.88 -10.16 0.11
CA LEU A 96 -5.84 -9.53 1.01
C LEU A 96 -6.33 -10.51 2.09
N THR A 97 -6.58 -11.76 1.69
CA THR A 97 -7.09 -12.82 2.57
C THR A 97 -6.32 -14.12 2.36
N PRO A 98 -6.04 -14.88 3.43
CA PRO A 98 -5.30 -16.14 3.33
C PRO A 98 -6.06 -17.25 2.58
N GLU A 99 -7.39 -17.15 2.56
CA GLU A 99 -8.28 -18.10 1.90
C GLU A 99 -8.91 -17.46 0.66
N GLU A 100 -9.27 -18.31 -0.30
CA GLU A 100 -9.96 -17.88 -1.52
C GLU A 100 -11.38 -17.41 -1.15
N PRO A 101 -11.76 -16.17 -1.46
CA PRO A 101 -13.12 -15.71 -1.23
C PRO A 101 -14.09 -16.47 -2.13
N GLN A 102 -15.37 -16.49 -1.75
CA GLN A 102 -16.41 -17.03 -2.63
C GLN A 102 -16.44 -16.22 -3.94
N PRO A 103 -16.62 -16.87 -5.10
CA PRO A 103 -16.80 -16.17 -6.37
C PRO A 103 -17.90 -15.11 -6.21
N THR A 104 -17.64 -13.88 -6.67
CA THR A 104 -18.50 -12.67 -6.54
C THR A 104 -18.44 -11.89 -5.22
N GLN A 105 -17.81 -12.42 -4.16
CA GLN A 105 -17.81 -11.77 -2.83
C GLN A 105 -16.50 -11.08 -2.47
N GLY A 106 -15.49 -11.15 -3.34
CA GLY A 106 -14.23 -10.45 -3.13
C GLY A 106 -13.13 -10.93 -4.05
N MET A 107 -11.93 -10.42 -3.82
CA MET A 107 -10.73 -10.85 -4.50
C MET A 107 -9.68 -11.26 -3.47
N ARG A 108 -9.00 -12.39 -3.71
CA ARG A 108 -7.93 -12.83 -2.83
C ARG A 108 -6.69 -11.95 -2.92
N ARG A 109 -6.39 -11.42 -4.11
CA ARG A 109 -5.16 -10.66 -4.39
C ARG A 109 -5.41 -9.42 -5.23
N GLU A 110 -4.78 -8.31 -4.88
CA GLU A 110 -4.88 -7.03 -5.60
C GLU A 110 -3.49 -6.46 -5.92
N GLY A 111 -3.39 -5.54 -6.86
CA GLY A 111 -2.15 -4.81 -7.12
C GLY A 111 -1.64 -4.06 -5.88
N VAL A 112 -0.34 -4.15 -5.57
CA VAL A 112 0.24 -3.48 -4.39
C VAL A 112 -0.09 -1.99 -4.37
N GLY A 113 0.08 -1.28 -5.49
CA GLY A 113 -0.26 0.13 -5.61
C GLY A 113 -1.73 0.41 -5.24
N TRP A 114 -2.66 -0.40 -5.76
CA TRP A 114 -4.08 -0.27 -5.44
C TRP A 114 -4.38 -0.50 -3.96
N VAL A 115 -3.77 -1.52 -3.35
CA VAL A 115 -3.93 -1.76 -1.90
C VAL A 115 -3.42 -0.59 -1.08
N ARG A 116 -2.32 0.05 -1.50
CA ARG A 116 -1.81 1.23 -0.80
C ARG A 116 -2.77 2.41 -0.91
N GLU A 117 -3.31 2.69 -2.09
CA GLU A 117 -4.32 3.74 -2.26
C GLU A 117 -5.57 3.44 -1.45
N TRP A 118 -6.01 2.18 -1.43
CA TRP A 118 -7.16 1.75 -0.63
C TRP A 118 -6.98 1.98 0.86
N ILE A 119 -5.84 1.56 1.43
CA ILE A 119 -5.54 1.74 2.86
C ILE A 119 -5.40 3.22 3.23
N ARG A 120 -4.89 4.07 2.32
CA ARG A 120 -4.84 5.52 2.53
C ARG A 120 -6.22 6.18 2.39
N GLY A 121 -7.23 5.44 1.96
CA GLY A 121 -8.56 5.97 1.69
C GLY A 121 -8.70 6.59 0.29
N GLU A 122 -7.67 6.59 -0.55
CA GLU A 122 -7.56 7.37 -1.80
C GLU A 122 -8.40 6.78 -2.94
N ALA A 123 -8.41 5.45 -3.09
CA ALA A 123 -9.17 4.76 -4.12
C ALA A 123 -9.75 3.44 -3.59
N PRO A 124 -10.97 3.04 -3.99
CA PRO A 124 -11.49 1.73 -3.63
C PRO A 124 -10.67 0.59 -4.28
N LEU A 125 -10.74 -0.62 -3.71
CA LEU A 125 -10.28 -1.82 -4.42
C LEU A 125 -11.12 -2.03 -5.69
N THR A 126 -10.56 -2.71 -6.69
CA THR A 126 -11.17 -2.84 -8.03
C THR A 126 -12.54 -3.52 -8.04
N PHE A 127 -12.84 -4.34 -7.03
CA PHE A 127 -14.10 -5.07 -6.88
C PHE A 127 -15.09 -4.41 -5.89
N THR A 128 -14.74 -3.26 -5.32
CA THR A 128 -15.56 -2.59 -4.29
C THR A 128 -16.61 -1.66 -4.91
N ASN A 129 -17.79 -1.60 -4.29
CA ASN A 129 -18.79 -0.58 -4.65
C ASN A 129 -18.30 0.81 -4.22
N GLU A 130 -17.89 1.62 -5.19
CA GLU A 130 -17.33 2.95 -4.94
C GLU A 130 -18.28 3.87 -4.17
N ARG A 131 -19.59 3.77 -4.38
CA ARG A 131 -20.58 4.60 -3.67
C ARG A 131 -20.58 4.32 -2.17
N ILE A 132 -20.47 3.05 -1.78
CA ILE A 132 -20.38 2.64 -0.37
C ILE A 132 -19.02 3.05 0.20
N TYR A 133 -17.94 2.82 -0.55
CA TYR A 133 -16.60 3.20 -0.11
C TYR A 133 -16.51 4.71 0.22
N ARG A 134 -17.06 5.56 -0.65
CA ARG A 134 -17.00 7.01 -0.48
C ARG A 134 -18.02 7.54 0.54
N SER A 135 -19.05 6.78 0.92
CA SER A 135 -20.01 7.24 1.95
C SER A 135 -19.40 7.28 3.35
N GLU A 136 -18.36 6.49 3.59
CA GLU A 136 -17.67 6.42 4.88
C GLU A 136 -16.51 7.42 5.00
N VAL A 137 -16.20 8.18 3.94
CA VAL A 137 -15.13 9.21 3.98
C VAL A 137 -15.65 10.47 4.69
N PRO A 138 -15.05 10.90 5.80
CA PRO A 138 -15.45 12.13 6.49
C PRO A 138 -15.45 13.35 5.56
N ALA A 139 -16.41 14.26 5.76
CA ALA A 139 -16.62 15.40 4.86
C ALA A 139 -15.42 16.36 4.81
N ASP A 140 -14.62 16.44 5.87
CA ASP A 140 -13.40 17.22 5.97
C ASP A 140 -12.21 16.58 5.23
N GLU A 141 -12.13 15.25 5.17
CA GLU A 141 -11.18 14.55 4.30
C GLU A 141 -11.49 14.79 2.82
N TRP A 142 -12.78 14.81 2.45
CA TRP A 142 -13.22 15.16 1.10
C TRP A 142 -12.80 16.56 0.68
N LYS A 143 -12.98 17.54 1.57
CA LYS A 143 -12.55 18.94 1.35
C LYS A 143 -11.04 19.04 1.17
N SER A 144 -10.27 18.29 1.96
CA SER A 144 -8.81 18.26 1.87
C SER A 144 -8.33 17.67 0.55
N ARG A 145 -9.03 16.65 0.02
CA ARG A 145 -8.77 16.10 -1.31
C ARG A 145 -9.08 17.06 -2.43
N GLN A 146 -10.31 17.59 -2.47
CA GLN A 146 -10.69 18.56 -3.49
C GLN A 146 -9.74 19.76 -3.50
N ARG A 147 -9.27 20.18 -2.31
CA ARG A 147 -8.26 21.23 -2.19
C ARG A 147 -6.93 20.82 -2.82
N ARG A 148 -6.39 19.64 -2.51
CA ARG A 148 -5.13 19.14 -3.10
C ARG A 148 -5.23 18.92 -4.60
N GLU A 149 -6.35 18.39 -5.10
CA GLU A 149 -6.60 18.20 -6.53
C GLU A 149 -6.67 19.54 -7.25
N ARG A 150 -7.35 20.53 -6.66
CA ARG A 150 -7.43 21.89 -7.21
C ARG A 150 -6.08 22.59 -7.16
N GLU A 151 -5.37 22.54 -6.04
CA GLU A 151 -4.03 23.11 -5.89
C GLU A 151 -3.03 22.44 -6.85
N GLY A 152 -3.09 21.10 -6.99
CA GLY A 152 -2.27 20.35 -7.94
C GLY A 152 -2.60 20.67 -9.40
N TYR A 153 -3.89 20.87 -9.73
CA TYR A 153 -4.32 21.35 -11.04
C TYR A 153 -3.78 22.75 -11.34
N GLU A 154 -3.88 23.69 -10.40
CA GLU A 154 -3.36 25.04 -10.58
C GLU A 154 -1.83 25.06 -10.71
N ILE A 155 -1.11 24.27 -9.90
CA ILE A 155 0.35 24.13 -10.01
C ILE A 155 0.72 23.54 -11.38
N ASN A 156 0.06 22.46 -11.81
CA ASN A 156 0.30 21.87 -13.13
C ASN A 156 0.01 22.89 -14.24
N LYS A 157 -1.11 23.61 -14.17
CA LYS A 157 -1.47 24.65 -15.14
C LYS A 157 -0.38 25.72 -15.23
N GLN A 158 0.14 26.20 -14.11
CA GLN A 158 1.24 27.18 -14.07
C GLN A 158 2.53 26.64 -14.69
N ILE A 159 2.87 25.38 -14.43
CA ILE A 159 4.02 24.71 -15.05
C ILE A 159 3.82 24.61 -16.56
N TRP A 160 2.63 24.22 -17.02
CA TRP A 160 2.29 24.15 -18.44
C TRP A 160 2.36 25.51 -19.14
N GLU A 161 1.85 26.56 -18.51
CA GLU A 161 1.97 27.95 -19.01
C GLU A 161 3.43 28.40 -19.09
N ALA A 162 4.24 28.10 -18.06
CA ALA A 162 5.66 28.43 -18.04
C ALA A 162 6.47 27.66 -19.10
N LEU A 163 6.19 26.37 -19.29
CA LEU A 163 6.81 25.55 -20.34
C LEU A 163 6.43 26.05 -21.74
N GLY A 164 5.15 26.38 -21.95
CA GLY A 164 4.68 27.00 -23.19
C GLY A 164 5.36 28.34 -23.48
N ALA A 165 5.50 29.21 -22.47
CA ALA A 165 6.23 30.48 -22.58
C ALA A 165 7.73 30.28 -22.89
N ALA A 166 8.31 29.16 -22.45
CA ALA A 166 9.68 28.76 -22.76
C ALA A 166 9.84 28.04 -24.12
N GLY A 167 8.76 27.89 -24.90
CA GLY A 167 8.78 27.19 -26.19
C GLY A 167 8.93 25.67 -26.09
N ILE A 168 8.71 25.10 -24.90
CA ILE A 168 8.75 23.66 -24.65
C ILE A 168 7.31 23.15 -24.70
N THR A 169 6.99 22.28 -25.67
CA THR A 169 5.70 21.58 -25.74
C THR A 169 5.80 20.24 -25.02
N PRO A 170 5.23 20.09 -23.82
CA PRO A 170 5.19 18.80 -23.14
C PRO A 170 4.21 17.86 -23.85
N LYS A 171 4.52 16.56 -23.89
CA LYS A 171 3.54 15.54 -24.30
C LYS A 171 2.44 15.46 -23.25
N SER A 172 1.18 15.55 -23.67
CA SER A 172 0.03 15.34 -22.79
C SER A 172 0.13 13.95 -22.12
N PRO A 173 -0.13 13.80 -20.81
CA PRO A 173 -0.11 12.48 -20.14
C PRO A 173 -1.32 11.61 -20.51
N THR A 174 -2.39 12.21 -21.04
CA THR A 174 -3.54 11.48 -21.55
C THR A 174 -3.27 11.08 -23.00
N GLY A 175 -2.95 9.81 -23.20
CA GLY A 175 -2.82 9.19 -24.53
C GLY A 175 -4.16 9.10 -25.24
N GLU A 176 -4.69 10.23 -25.71
CA GLU A 176 -5.65 10.28 -26.82
C GLU A 176 -4.92 10.80 -28.07
N ALA A 177 -4.00 9.99 -28.57
CA ALA A 177 -3.44 10.16 -29.91
C ALA A 177 -3.29 8.75 -30.47
N ASP A 178 -4.39 8.26 -31.05
CA ASP A 178 -4.46 7.32 -32.19
C ASP A 178 -5.94 7.10 -32.57
N ARG A 179 -6.65 8.20 -32.83
CA ARG A 179 -7.81 8.18 -33.73
C ARG A 179 -7.43 9.02 -34.94
N GLU A 180 -6.64 8.44 -35.83
CA GLU A 180 -6.48 8.96 -37.18
C GLU A 180 -7.82 8.80 -37.92
N GLU A 181 -8.44 9.94 -38.20
CA GLU A 181 -9.42 10.10 -39.25
C GLU A 181 -8.75 9.82 -40.61
N GLY A 182 -8.84 8.58 -41.07
CA GLY A 182 -8.56 8.21 -42.47
C GLY A 182 -9.83 8.33 -43.31
N GLY A 183 -10.08 9.53 -43.83
CA GLY A 183 -11.19 9.81 -44.75
C GLY A 183 -11.15 8.98 -46.04
N ALA A 184 -12.35 8.81 -46.59
CA ALA A 184 -12.65 8.15 -47.86
C ALA A 184 -11.84 8.72 -49.05
N GLY A 185 -11.46 7.84 -49.97
CA GLY A 185 -10.96 8.18 -51.30
C GLY A 185 -11.06 6.96 -52.23
N ALA A 186 -11.99 7.03 -53.18
CA ALA A 186 -12.27 6.03 -54.21
C ALA A 186 -11.11 5.84 -55.22
N ASN A 187 -10.99 4.64 -55.80
CA ASN A 187 -10.94 4.35 -57.25
C ASN A 187 -10.45 2.92 -57.54
N GLY A 188 -11.14 2.22 -58.44
CA GLY A 188 -10.65 1.02 -59.14
C GLY A 188 -11.60 -0.16 -59.09
#